data_AF-A0A285SLY2-F1
#
_entry.id   AF-A0A285SLY2-F1
#
_cell.length_a   1.000
_cell.length_b   1.000
_cell.length_c   1.000
_cell.angle_alpha   90.00
_cell.angle_beta   90.00
_cell.angle_gamma   90.00
#
_symmetry.space_group_name_H-M   'P 1'
#
loop_
_entity.id
_entity.type
_entity.pdbx_description
1 polymer ?
#
loop_
_entity_poly.entity_id
_entity_poly.type
_entity_poly.pdbx_seq_one_letter_code
_entity_poly.pdbx_strand_id
1 'polypeptide(L)'
;MKEFKDKLKEELRNEVPFTADVKGRLMQVNPKRQRTNWQVHTITVSACVLLIFLFITQLSPKSEQALSSEVEPLSIITADSSKIINPEYAFLLGNQWMLRGLPMIIEENVPLNYGDYVAYYTVNGIAVSTVLGLAGDQVHMEQGQISVNSKILKVHGLGEKIDKNNQDDPLQNPYFFHNISKVMDNFINKELLAKKSELVIYDNQSGHTITTITDAQVIGKVVGVQNFKPTFSLNKDEKVLYDAFKESLNIELFKDVSPLSIAKIYIMAEMELEYEMSCALFTTVEDPSTKQIRQYNKKAQKIREAYFTREIQYLISAYVFAGLEKGTFREINATSGEITYISTIDGSETSFNMRKNEDGIWQPAFSRALY
;
A
#
# COMPACT_ATOMS: atom_id res chain seq x y z
N MET A 1 28.17 -7.23 -37.07
CA MET A 1 29.15 -7.34 -35.95
C MET A 1 30.54 -6.80 -36.29
N LYS A 2 31.08 -7.04 -37.50
CA LYS A 2 32.36 -6.46 -37.96
C LYS A 2 32.29 -4.93 -38.14
N GLU A 3 31.20 -4.45 -38.74
CA GLU A 3 30.88 -3.03 -38.93
C GLU A 3 30.79 -2.24 -37.62
N PHE A 4 30.21 -2.85 -36.57
CA PHE A 4 30.12 -2.25 -35.24
C PHE A 4 31.50 -2.09 -34.59
N LYS A 5 32.39 -3.08 -34.78
CA LYS A 5 33.77 -3.02 -34.27
C LYS A 5 34.60 -1.94 -34.97
N ASP A 6 34.36 -1.74 -36.27
CA ASP A 6 35.10 -0.74 -37.04
C ASP A 6 34.60 0.67 -36.70
N LYS A 7 33.29 0.85 -36.50
CA LYS A 7 32.69 2.11 -36.03
C LYS A 7 33.14 2.49 -34.62
N LEU A 8 33.23 1.52 -33.70
CA LEU A 8 33.74 1.74 -32.34
C LEU A 8 35.23 2.12 -32.32
N LYS A 9 36.03 1.58 -33.26
CA LYS A 9 37.45 1.94 -33.41
C LYS A 9 37.66 3.35 -33.96
N GLU A 10 36.74 3.82 -34.78
CA GLU A 10 36.75 5.17 -35.35
C GLU A 10 36.34 6.21 -34.30
N GLU A 11 35.29 5.92 -33.51
CA GLU A 11 34.85 6.76 -32.39
C GLU A 11 35.89 6.85 -31.27
N LEU A 12 36.65 5.79 -30.99
CA LEU A 12 37.75 5.82 -30.01
C LEU A 12 38.98 6.62 -30.44
N ARG A 13 39.07 7.06 -31.71
CA ARG A 13 40.20 7.85 -32.22
C ARG A 13 39.95 9.36 -32.19
N ASN A 14 38.71 9.80 -32.00
CA ASN A 14 38.38 11.22 -31.91
C ASN A 14 38.08 11.60 -30.45
N GLU A 15 39.07 12.27 -29.85
CA GLU A 15 38.97 13.20 -28.72
C GLU A 15 38.32 12.72 -27.41
N VAL A 16 39.16 12.14 -26.53
CA VAL A 16 39.00 12.28 -25.08
C VAL A 16 40.37 12.63 -24.47
N PRO A 17 40.52 13.70 -23.67
CA PRO A 17 41.79 14.06 -23.07
C PRO A 17 41.99 13.21 -21.81
N PHE A 18 42.62 12.04 -21.96
CA PHE A 18 43.19 11.37 -20.79
C PHE A 18 44.41 12.18 -20.34
N THR A 19 44.26 12.84 -19.20
CA THR A 19 45.31 13.61 -18.52
C THR A 19 46.53 12.73 -18.24
N ALA A 20 47.70 13.37 -18.21
CA ALA A 20 49.01 12.74 -18.01
C ALA A 20 49.13 11.86 -16.74
N ASP A 21 48.14 11.91 -15.84
CA ASP A 21 48.10 11.16 -14.58
C ASP A 21 47.79 9.66 -14.76
N VAL A 22 47.07 9.26 -15.82
CA VAL A 22 46.76 7.83 -16.08
C VAL A 22 47.96 7.10 -16.72
N LYS A 23 48.79 7.82 -17.46
CA LYS A 23 49.99 7.26 -18.13
C LYS A 23 51.14 6.99 -17.15
N GLY A 24 51.16 7.66 -15.99
CA GLY A 24 52.14 7.43 -14.93
C GLY A 24 51.89 6.18 -14.09
N ARG A 25 50.64 5.71 -13.99
CA ARG A 25 50.27 4.56 -13.15
C ARG A 25 50.46 3.19 -13.84
N LEU A 26 50.67 3.18 -15.16
CA LEU A 26 50.91 1.95 -15.95
C LEU A 26 52.39 1.64 -16.17
N MET A 27 53.31 2.51 -15.73
CA MET A 27 54.76 2.41 -15.99
C MET A 27 55.58 2.28 -14.70
N GLN A 28 55.13 1.48 -13.72
CA GLN A 28 55.98 1.03 -12.61
C GLN A 28 56.41 -0.44 -12.79
N VAL A 29 57.59 -0.55 -13.40
CA VAL A 29 58.71 -1.45 -13.06
C VAL A 29 58.37 -2.72 -12.27
N ASN A 30 58.50 -3.87 -12.95
CA ASN A 30 58.54 -5.20 -12.35
C ASN A 30 59.65 -5.33 -11.29
N PRO A 31 59.37 -5.80 -10.06
CA PRO A 31 60.42 -6.15 -9.13
C PRO A 31 61.13 -7.46 -9.56
N LYS A 32 62.46 -7.45 -9.47
CA LYS A 32 63.34 -8.60 -9.74
C LYS A 32 63.00 -9.78 -8.83
N ARG A 33 62.82 -10.96 -9.43
CA ARG A 33 62.74 -12.24 -8.71
C ARG A 33 64.03 -12.51 -7.93
N GLN A 34 63.96 -12.48 -6.61
CA GLN A 34 64.94 -13.16 -5.75
C GLN A 34 64.56 -14.64 -5.64
N ARG A 35 65.48 -15.52 -6.00
CA ARG A 35 65.39 -16.95 -5.67
C ARG A 35 65.75 -17.13 -4.21
N THR A 36 64.81 -17.56 -3.39
CA THR A 36 65.08 -18.09 -2.05
C THR A 36 64.81 -19.60 -2.05
N ASN A 37 65.85 -20.36 -1.68
CA ASN A 37 65.71 -21.78 -1.36
C ASN A 37 65.05 -21.90 0.01
N TRP A 38 63.78 -22.29 0.04
CA TRP A 38 63.12 -22.79 1.25
C TRP A 38 62.75 -24.25 1.02
N GLN A 39 63.67 -25.13 1.40
CA GLN A 39 63.30 -26.49 1.76
C GLN A 39 62.81 -26.48 3.21
N VAL A 40 61.78 -27.31 3.45
CA VAL A 40 61.24 -27.76 4.74
C VAL A 40 60.11 -26.89 5.34
N HIS A 41 58.95 -27.56 5.55
CA HIS A 41 57.72 -27.15 6.26
C HIS A 41 56.43 -26.82 5.47
N THR A 42 56.29 -27.22 4.20
CA THR A 42 55.02 -27.07 3.45
C THR A 42 53.92 -28.08 3.84
N ILE A 43 54.26 -29.22 4.46
CA ILE A 43 53.29 -30.28 4.76
C ILE A 43 52.45 -29.94 6.01
N THR A 44 53.04 -29.32 7.03
CA THR A 44 52.32 -29.02 8.29
C THR A 44 51.38 -27.83 8.16
N VAL A 45 51.75 -26.81 7.38
CA VAL A 45 50.87 -25.64 7.14
C VAL A 45 49.66 -26.04 6.27
N SER A 46 49.86 -26.91 5.28
CA SER A 46 48.77 -27.38 4.42
C SER A 46 47.74 -28.24 5.18
N ALA A 47 48.19 -29.04 6.15
CA ALA A 47 47.30 -29.83 7.00
C ALA A 47 46.47 -28.97 7.98
N CYS A 48 47.06 -27.92 8.57
CA CYS A 48 46.32 -26.99 9.41
C CYS A 48 45.32 -26.15 8.61
N VAL A 49 45.66 -25.72 7.39
CA VAL A 49 44.72 -24.99 6.52
C VAL A 49 43.56 -25.89 6.09
N LEU A 50 43.79 -27.16 5.76
CA LEU A 50 42.73 -28.11 5.42
C LEU A 50 41.80 -28.44 6.60
N LEU A 51 42.33 -28.55 7.82
CA LEU A 51 41.52 -28.78 9.03
C LEU A 51 40.69 -27.55 9.40
N ILE A 52 41.22 -26.33 9.24
CA ILE A 52 40.45 -25.10 9.42
C ILE A 52 39.37 -24.97 8.33
N PHE A 53 39.67 -25.33 7.08
CA PHE A 53 38.68 -25.34 6.00
C PHE A 53 37.56 -26.37 6.27
N LEU A 54 37.90 -27.56 6.75
CA LEU A 54 36.91 -28.59 7.12
C LEU A 54 36.03 -28.13 8.30
N PHE A 55 36.61 -27.48 9.31
CA PHE A 55 35.86 -26.91 10.43
C PHE A 55 34.93 -25.75 9.99
N ILE A 56 35.37 -24.88 9.09
CA ILE A 56 34.56 -23.77 8.55
C ILE A 56 33.46 -24.31 7.62
N THR A 57 33.69 -25.39 6.88
CA THR A 57 32.63 -26.00 6.05
C THR A 57 31.57 -26.76 6.85
N GLN A 58 31.89 -27.27 8.05
CA GLN A 58 30.91 -27.89 8.95
C GLN A 58 30.18 -26.86 9.83
N LEU A 59 30.78 -25.69 10.03
CA LEU A 59 30.15 -24.50 10.61
C LEU A 59 29.80 -23.51 9.50
N SER A 60 29.02 -23.96 8.51
CA SER A 60 28.23 -22.97 7.78
C SER A 60 27.32 -22.31 8.81
N PRO A 61 27.39 -20.99 9.05
CA PRO A 61 26.34 -20.33 9.80
C PRO A 61 25.07 -20.67 9.02
N LYS A 62 24.09 -21.30 9.70
CA LYS A 62 22.72 -21.28 9.20
C LYS A 62 22.44 -19.81 8.97
N SER A 63 22.51 -19.35 7.73
CA SER A 63 22.05 -18.01 7.40
C SER A 63 20.58 -18.05 7.78
N GLU A 64 20.22 -17.34 8.85
CA GLU A 64 18.87 -16.93 9.16
C GLU A 64 18.42 -15.99 8.03
N GLN A 65 18.28 -16.56 6.83
CA GLN A 65 17.65 -15.88 5.72
C GLN A 65 16.16 -15.95 6.02
N ALA A 66 15.63 -14.81 6.45
CA ALA A 66 14.19 -14.58 6.55
C ALA A 66 13.54 -15.02 5.22
N LEU A 67 12.42 -15.73 5.34
CA LEU A 67 11.60 -16.06 4.18
C LEU A 67 10.96 -14.75 3.73
N SER A 68 11.51 -14.13 2.69
CA SER A 68 10.98 -12.88 2.12
C SER A 68 10.25 -13.21 0.84
N SER A 69 8.96 -12.92 0.79
CA SER A 69 8.23 -12.82 -0.48
C SER A 69 8.32 -11.37 -0.93
N GLU A 70 9.00 -11.09 -2.04
CA GLU A 70 8.77 -9.85 -2.78
C GLU A 70 7.35 -9.95 -3.35
N VAL A 71 6.36 -9.49 -2.59
CA VAL A 71 4.98 -9.44 -3.05
C VAL A 71 4.82 -8.11 -3.79
N GLU A 72 4.40 -8.19 -5.05
CA GLU A 72 4.07 -7.00 -5.83
C GLU A 72 2.75 -6.39 -5.34
N PRO A 73 2.64 -5.05 -5.33
CA PRO A 73 1.38 -4.38 -5.00
C PRO A 73 0.25 -4.82 -5.96
N LEU A 74 -1.00 -4.76 -5.49
CA LEU A 74 -2.15 -5.10 -6.34
C LEU A 74 -2.20 -4.14 -7.55
N SER A 75 -2.36 -4.73 -8.73
CA SER A 75 -2.46 -3.97 -9.97
C SER A 75 -3.86 -3.39 -10.18
N ILE A 76 -3.96 -2.24 -10.85
CA ILE A 76 -5.23 -1.68 -11.32
C ILE A 76 -5.51 -2.23 -12.72
N ILE A 77 -6.57 -3.00 -12.89
CA ILE A 77 -6.82 -3.78 -14.11
C ILE A 77 -8.17 -3.39 -14.74
N THR A 78 -8.19 -3.28 -16.07
CA THR A 78 -9.43 -3.07 -16.83
C THR A 78 -10.09 -4.44 -17.07
N ALA A 79 -11.31 -4.63 -16.59
CA ALA A 79 -11.91 -5.96 -16.39
C ALA A 79 -12.62 -6.53 -17.63
N ASP A 80 -11.95 -6.57 -18.78
CA ASP A 80 -12.62 -6.93 -20.04
C ASP A 80 -12.93 -8.45 -20.15
N SER A 81 -12.29 -9.30 -19.34
CA SER A 81 -12.57 -10.75 -19.28
C SER A 81 -12.28 -11.43 -17.94
N SER A 82 -11.98 -10.65 -16.90
CA SER A 82 -11.53 -11.20 -15.61
C SER A 82 -12.68 -11.47 -14.66
N LYS A 83 -12.56 -12.49 -13.80
CA LYS A 83 -13.57 -12.76 -12.77
C LYS A 83 -13.46 -11.71 -11.67
N ILE A 84 -14.55 -10.98 -11.44
CA ILE A 84 -14.65 -9.91 -10.43
C ILE A 84 -15.41 -10.43 -9.22
N ILE A 85 -14.92 -10.08 -8.03
CA ILE A 85 -15.61 -10.30 -6.76
C ILE A 85 -15.81 -8.97 -6.04
N ASN A 86 -16.91 -8.88 -5.29
CA ASN A 86 -17.15 -7.81 -4.33
C ASN A 86 -16.99 -8.42 -2.93
N PRO A 87 -15.81 -8.25 -2.28
CA PRO A 87 -15.61 -8.82 -0.96
C PRO A 87 -16.48 -8.08 0.05
N GLU A 88 -17.08 -8.83 0.98
CA GLU A 88 -17.75 -8.27 2.14
C GLU A 88 -16.71 -7.65 3.09
N TYR A 89 -15.58 -8.32 3.26
CA TYR A 89 -14.43 -7.81 4.00
C TYR A 89 -13.12 -8.17 3.29
N ALA A 90 -12.20 -7.21 3.21
CA ALA A 90 -10.84 -7.46 2.73
C ALA A 90 -9.82 -7.00 3.76
N PHE A 91 -9.05 -7.95 4.26
CA PHE A 91 -7.97 -7.73 5.22
C PHE A 91 -6.65 -7.47 4.50
N LEU A 92 -6.65 -6.44 3.65
CA LEU A 92 -5.45 -6.02 2.94
C LEU A 92 -4.47 -5.34 3.89
N LEU A 93 -3.21 -5.77 3.85
CA LEU A 93 -2.16 -5.33 4.76
C LEU A 93 -1.18 -4.37 4.07
N GLY A 94 -0.39 -3.64 4.88
CA GLY A 94 0.63 -2.73 4.35
C GLY A 94 0.03 -1.59 3.52
N ASN A 95 0.69 -1.19 2.44
CA ASN A 95 0.23 -0.11 1.57
C ASN A 95 -0.99 -0.46 0.70
N GLN A 96 -1.57 -1.65 0.83
CA GLN A 96 -2.74 -2.07 0.05
C GLN A 96 -4.07 -1.86 0.79
N TRP A 97 -4.03 -1.53 2.08
CA TRP A 97 -5.23 -1.45 2.92
C TRP A 97 -6.32 -0.54 2.34
N MET A 98 -5.93 0.53 1.64
CA MET A 98 -6.85 1.53 1.06
C MET A 98 -7.72 0.99 -0.07
N LEU A 99 -7.35 -0.16 -0.63
CA LEU A 99 -8.07 -0.82 -1.70
C LEU A 99 -9.14 -1.81 -1.18
N ARG A 100 -9.29 -1.94 0.15
CA ARG A 100 -10.14 -2.98 0.77
C ARG A 100 -11.61 -2.96 0.35
N GLY A 101 -12.12 -1.79 -0.01
CA GLY A 101 -13.53 -1.59 -0.39
C GLY A 101 -13.79 -1.70 -1.88
N LEU A 102 -12.76 -1.94 -2.70
CA LEU A 102 -12.89 -2.00 -4.14
C LEU A 102 -13.22 -3.42 -4.62
N PRO A 103 -14.00 -3.55 -5.71
CA PRO A 103 -14.14 -4.81 -6.44
C PRO A 103 -12.77 -5.34 -6.86
N MET A 104 -12.54 -6.64 -6.61
CA MET A 104 -11.25 -7.29 -6.81
C MET A 104 -11.32 -8.29 -7.95
N ILE A 105 -10.20 -8.42 -8.65
CA ILE A 105 -10.05 -9.35 -9.76
C ILE A 105 -9.30 -10.58 -9.27
N ILE A 106 -9.85 -11.75 -9.59
CA ILE A 106 -9.27 -13.03 -9.19
C ILE A 106 -8.91 -13.92 -10.38
N GLU A 107 -7.92 -14.78 -10.14
CA GLU A 107 -7.57 -15.91 -10.97
C GLU A 107 -7.83 -17.22 -10.21
N GLU A 108 -8.59 -18.12 -10.84
CA GLU A 108 -8.93 -19.43 -10.28
C GLU A 108 -7.85 -20.45 -10.65
N ASN A 109 -7.68 -21.48 -9.80
CA ASN A 109 -6.77 -22.60 -10.04
C ASN A 109 -5.29 -22.21 -10.20
N VAL A 110 -4.90 -21.03 -9.70
CA VAL A 110 -3.50 -20.59 -9.65
C VAL A 110 -2.90 -20.98 -8.30
N PRO A 111 -1.66 -21.50 -8.26
CA PRO A 111 -0.98 -21.79 -6.99
C PRO A 111 -0.84 -20.53 -6.13
N LEU A 112 -1.19 -20.65 -4.86
CA LEU A 112 -1.02 -19.60 -3.86
C LEU A 112 0.36 -19.71 -3.20
N ASN A 113 1.00 -18.57 -3.02
CA ASN A 113 2.29 -18.45 -2.34
C ASN A 113 2.16 -17.57 -1.09
N TYR A 114 3.17 -17.59 -0.24
CA TYR A 114 3.23 -16.67 0.90
C TYR A 114 3.11 -15.22 0.44
N GLY A 115 2.28 -14.45 1.14
CA GLY A 115 2.05 -13.05 0.85
C GLY A 115 1.02 -12.77 -0.25
N ASP A 116 0.61 -13.78 -1.02
CA ASP A 116 -0.50 -13.62 -1.97
C ASP A 116 -1.78 -13.27 -1.22
N TYR A 117 -2.65 -12.49 -1.85
CA TYR A 117 -4.02 -12.29 -1.39
C TYR A 117 -4.91 -13.40 -1.95
N VAL A 118 -5.68 -14.04 -1.07
CA VAL A 118 -6.62 -15.11 -1.43
C VAL A 118 -8.05 -14.67 -1.15
N ALA A 119 -8.94 -14.90 -2.12
CA ALA A 119 -10.37 -14.77 -1.94
C ALA A 119 -10.97 -16.10 -1.50
N TYR A 120 -11.85 -16.08 -0.50
CA TYR A 120 -12.45 -17.29 0.07
C TYR A 120 -13.87 -17.06 0.60
N TYR A 121 -14.65 -18.14 0.69
CA TYR A 121 -15.99 -18.13 1.25
C TYR A 121 -15.97 -18.17 2.78
N THR A 122 -16.78 -17.30 3.38
CA THR A 122 -17.09 -17.25 4.82
C THR A 122 -18.59 -17.40 5.04
N VAL A 123 -19.02 -17.51 6.29
CA VAL A 123 -20.45 -17.51 6.66
C VAL A 123 -21.15 -16.19 6.32
N ASN A 124 -20.41 -15.08 6.17
CA ASN A 124 -20.94 -13.75 5.91
C ASN A 124 -20.79 -13.32 4.44
N GLY A 125 -20.23 -14.17 3.57
CA GLY A 125 -19.95 -13.84 2.17
C GLY A 125 -18.50 -14.04 1.79
N ILE A 126 -18.04 -13.31 0.78
CA ILE A 126 -16.68 -13.41 0.25
C ILE A 126 -15.74 -12.56 1.10
N ALA A 127 -14.62 -13.13 1.53
CA ALA A 127 -13.55 -12.40 2.19
C ALA A 127 -12.24 -12.49 1.41
N VAL A 128 -11.35 -11.52 1.62
CA VAL A 128 -9.99 -11.51 1.07
C VAL A 128 -8.99 -11.35 2.21
N SER A 129 -7.92 -12.16 2.22
CA SER A 129 -6.86 -12.07 3.22
C SER A 129 -5.49 -12.48 2.66
N THR A 130 -4.43 -12.18 3.39
CA THR A 130 -3.05 -12.55 3.05
C THR A 130 -2.77 -14.01 3.45
N VAL A 131 -2.15 -14.76 2.54
CA VAL A 131 -1.65 -16.12 2.80
C VAL A 131 -0.36 -16.06 3.61
N LEU A 132 -0.36 -16.69 4.78
CA LEU A 132 0.75 -16.70 5.75
C LEU A 132 1.37 -18.08 5.94
N GLY A 133 0.67 -19.15 5.55
CA GLY A 133 1.14 -20.53 5.63
C GLY A 133 0.49 -21.42 4.59
N LEU A 134 1.23 -22.41 4.13
CA LEU A 134 0.80 -23.45 3.21
C LEU A 134 0.61 -24.79 3.94
N ALA A 135 0.03 -25.77 3.26
CA ALA A 135 -0.23 -27.08 3.85
C ALA A 135 1.05 -27.72 4.43
N GLY A 136 0.98 -28.14 5.70
CA GLY A 136 2.09 -28.73 6.43
C GLY A 136 2.94 -27.73 7.23
N ASP A 137 2.73 -26.43 7.07
CA ASP A 137 3.48 -25.42 7.81
C ASP A 137 3.03 -25.26 9.25
N GLN A 138 4.00 -25.06 10.14
CA GLN A 138 3.79 -24.53 11.48
C GLN A 138 3.94 -23.00 11.43
N VAL A 139 2.85 -22.28 11.63
CA VAL A 139 2.81 -20.82 11.60
C VAL A 139 2.60 -20.28 13.00
N HIS A 140 3.47 -19.36 13.42
CA HIS A 140 3.38 -18.68 14.70
C HIS A 140 3.33 -17.16 14.48
N MET A 141 2.31 -16.53 15.04
CA MET A 141 2.18 -15.08 15.13
C MET A 141 2.53 -14.61 16.53
N GLU A 142 3.43 -13.62 16.62
CA GLU A 142 3.78 -12.94 17.86
C GLU A 142 3.84 -11.42 17.62
N GLN A 143 2.88 -10.67 18.14
CA GLN A 143 2.82 -9.20 18.02
C GLN A 143 3.02 -8.71 16.57
N GLY A 144 2.28 -9.28 15.62
CA GLY A 144 2.35 -8.92 14.19
C GLY A 144 3.54 -9.50 13.42
N GLN A 145 4.54 -10.09 14.10
CA GLN A 145 5.56 -10.88 13.42
C GLN A 145 5.02 -12.27 13.11
N ILE A 146 5.22 -12.73 11.87
CA ILE A 146 4.90 -14.09 11.44
C ILE A 146 6.19 -14.89 11.31
N SER A 147 6.15 -16.12 11.83
CA SER A 147 7.18 -17.12 11.54
C SER A 147 6.54 -18.40 11.01
N VAL A 148 7.18 -18.98 10.01
CA VAL A 148 6.79 -20.23 9.35
C VAL A 148 7.93 -21.22 9.53
N ASN A 149 7.68 -22.35 10.20
CA ASN A 149 8.68 -23.37 10.52
C ASN A 149 9.94 -22.76 11.17
N SER A 150 9.71 -21.88 12.16
CA SER A 150 10.73 -21.11 12.90
C SER A 150 11.54 -20.08 12.08
N LYS A 151 11.12 -19.75 10.85
CA LYS A 151 11.72 -18.68 10.05
C LYS A 151 10.77 -17.51 9.94
N ILE A 152 11.26 -16.30 10.16
CA ILE A 152 10.46 -15.08 9.99
C ILE A 152 10.00 -14.96 8.54
N LEU A 153 8.70 -14.77 8.35
CA LEU A 153 8.07 -14.47 7.07
C LEU A 153 7.84 -12.97 6.97
N LYS A 154 8.38 -12.34 5.90
CA LYS A 154 8.14 -10.94 5.57
C LYS A 154 7.16 -10.84 4.40
N VAL A 155 5.99 -10.25 4.64
CA VAL A 155 4.92 -10.00 3.67
C VAL A 155 4.43 -8.56 3.80
N HIS A 156 3.49 -8.12 2.96
CA HIS A 156 2.93 -6.78 3.06
C HIS A 156 2.46 -6.44 4.47
N GLY A 157 3.08 -5.43 5.07
CA GLY A 157 2.76 -4.94 6.40
C GLY A 157 3.08 -5.88 7.56
N LEU A 158 3.54 -7.13 7.36
CA LEU A 158 3.97 -8.05 8.43
C LEU A 158 5.45 -8.38 8.25
N GLY A 159 6.21 -8.42 9.34
CA GLY A 159 7.56 -8.96 9.30
C GLY A 159 8.33 -8.76 10.59
N GLU A 160 8.35 -7.55 11.11
CA GLU A 160 8.96 -7.24 12.41
C GLU A 160 7.89 -7.19 13.50
N LYS A 161 8.32 -7.43 14.75
CA LYS A 161 7.43 -7.29 15.90
C LYS A 161 7.03 -5.83 16.06
N ILE A 162 5.74 -5.62 16.29
CA ILE A 162 5.20 -4.33 16.69
C ILE A 162 5.33 -4.24 18.21
N ASP A 163 6.01 -3.19 18.68
CA ASP A 163 6.24 -2.91 20.09
C ASP A 163 5.59 -1.58 20.50
N LYS A 164 5.66 -1.25 21.79
CA LYS A 164 5.07 0.00 22.30
C LYS A 164 5.68 1.27 21.71
N ASN A 165 6.87 1.20 21.11
CA ASN A 165 7.58 2.36 20.56
C ASN A 165 7.15 2.64 19.12
N ASN A 166 6.80 1.61 18.35
CA ASN A 166 6.36 1.74 16.96
C ASN A 166 4.86 1.51 16.75
N GLN A 167 4.12 1.10 17.78
CA GLN A 167 2.68 0.83 17.67
C GLN A 167 1.86 2.03 17.16
N ASP A 168 2.26 3.25 17.50
CA ASP A 168 1.58 4.49 17.16
C ASP A 168 2.18 5.16 15.90
N ASP A 169 3.24 4.59 15.32
CA ASP A 169 3.81 5.06 14.06
C ASP A 169 3.06 4.39 12.91
N PRO A 170 2.19 5.12 12.19
CA PRO A 170 1.36 4.49 11.17
C PRO A 170 2.16 4.07 9.92
N LEU A 171 3.42 4.51 9.77
CA LEU A 171 4.33 4.06 8.71
C LEU A 171 5.04 2.75 9.04
N GLN A 172 5.22 2.47 10.34
CA GLN A 172 5.80 1.22 10.83
C GLN A 172 4.72 0.20 11.19
N ASN A 173 3.50 0.68 11.44
CA ASN A 173 2.40 -0.12 11.90
C ASN A 173 1.13 0.12 11.04
N PRO A 174 1.08 -0.48 9.84
CA PRO A 174 0.04 -0.18 8.85
C PRO A 174 -1.36 -0.63 9.26
N TYR A 175 -1.50 -1.39 10.35
CA TYR A 175 -2.79 -1.88 10.85
C TYR A 175 -3.59 -0.81 11.60
N PHE A 176 -2.95 0.24 12.12
CA PHE A 176 -3.53 1.07 13.18
C PHE A 176 -3.99 2.46 12.71
N PHE A 177 -4.06 2.68 11.41
CA PHE A 177 -4.45 3.98 10.89
C PHE A 177 -5.98 4.24 10.93
N HIS A 178 -6.81 3.22 11.19
CA HIS A 178 -8.28 3.33 11.07
C HIS A 178 -9.06 3.50 12.36
N ASN A 179 -8.42 3.37 13.53
CA ASN A 179 -9.18 3.40 14.76
C ASN A 179 -9.43 4.85 15.21
N ILE A 180 -10.61 5.37 14.87
CA ILE A 180 -11.16 6.62 15.41
C ILE A 180 -11.38 6.48 16.94
N SER A 181 -11.49 5.24 17.44
CA SER A 181 -11.59 4.94 18.87
C SER A 181 -10.22 4.93 19.57
N LYS A 182 -10.23 5.19 20.88
CA LYS A 182 -9.01 5.26 21.70
C LYS A 182 -8.44 3.88 22.08
N VAL A 183 -9.12 2.78 21.75
CA VAL A 183 -8.72 1.43 22.19
C VAL A 183 -8.34 0.60 20.98
N MET A 184 -7.05 0.29 20.89
CA MET A 184 -6.47 -0.56 19.86
C MET A 184 -6.85 -2.02 20.14
N ASP A 185 -7.24 -2.74 19.10
CA ASP A 185 -7.32 -4.20 19.19
C ASP A 185 -5.90 -4.76 19.29
N ASN A 186 -5.66 -5.60 20.29
CA ASN A 186 -4.35 -6.17 20.50
C ASN A 186 -4.07 -7.28 19.48
N PHE A 187 -2.79 -7.45 19.11
CA PHE A 187 -2.36 -8.67 18.45
C PHE A 187 -2.58 -9.86 19.37
N ILE A 188 -3.21 -10.90 18.83
CA ILE A 188 -3.44 -12.15 19.54
C ILE A 188 -2.40 -13.14 19.05
N ASN A 189 -1.40 -13.37 19.90
CA ASN A 189 -0.37 -14.37 19.65
C ASN A 189 -1.03 -15.74 19.48
N LYS A 190 -0.64 -16.46 18.43
CA LYS A 190 -1.29 -17.71 18.06
C LYS A 190 -0.35 -18.58 17.24
N GLU A 191 -0.49 -19.88 17.41
CA GLU A 191 0.26 -20.89 16.69
C GLU A 191 -0.70 -21.88 16.05
N LEU A 192 -0.45 -22.22 14.79
CA LEU A 192 -1.27 -23.12 13.99
C LEU A 192 -0.38 -24.07 13.19
N LEU A 193 -0.79 -25.34 13.11
CA LEU A 193 -0.23 -26.31 12.16
C LEU A 193 -1.24 -26.48 11.03
N ALA A 194 -0.88 -26.03 9.82
CA ALA A 194 -1.70 -26.18 8.63
C ALA A 194 -1.81 -27.66 8.27
N LYS A 195 -3.03 -28.22 8.28
CA LYS A 195 -3.22 -29.61 7.85
C LYS A 195 -3.11 -29.73 6.33
N LYS A 196 -3.20 -30.96 5.84
CA LYS A 196 -3.35 -31.22 4.40
C LYS A 196 -4.61 -30.50 3.91
N SER A 197 -4.48 -29.75 2.81
CA SER A 197 -5.55 -28.94 2.22
C SER A 197 -6.05 -27.78 3.09
N GLU A 198 -5.19 -27.27 3.97
CA GLU A 198 -5.41 -26.02 4.70
C GLU A 198 -4.35 -24.98 4.34
N LEU A 199 -4.75 -23.71 4.35
CA LEU A 199 -3.89 -22.54 4.31
C LEU A 199 -4.03 -21.79 5.63
N VAL A 200 -2.95 -21.16 6.10
CA VAL A 200 -3.02 -20.19 7.20
C VAL A 200 -3.10 -18.81 6.60
N ILE A 201 -4.07 -18.02 7.04
CA ILE A 201 -4.30 -16.65 6.61
C ILE A 201 -4.32 -15.69 7.79
N TYR A 202 -4.15 -14.41 7.49
CA TYR A 202 -4.41 -13.34 8.45
C TYR A 202 -5.91 -13.23 8.78
N ASP A 203 -6.25 -12.88 10.02
CA ASP A 203 -7.62 -12.61 10.45
C ASP A 203 -7.67 -11.34 11.31
N ASN A 204 -8.71 -10.53 11.13
CA ASN A 204 -8.99 -9.36 11.95
C ASN A 204 -10.43 -9.33 12.50
N GLN A 205 -11.24 -10.38 12.29
CA GLN A 205 -12.61 -10.41 12.83
C GLN A 205 -12.61 -10.60 14.35
N SER A 206 -11.62 -11.33 14.87
CA SER A 206 -11.49 -11.64 16.30
C SER A 206 -10.35 -10.84 16.96
N GLY A 207 -9.88 -9.77 16.33
CA GLY A 207 -8.61 -9.10 16.62
C GLY A 207 -7.47 -9.60 15.72
N HIS A 208 -6.40 -8.80 15.62
CA HIS A 208 -5.27 -9.05 14.72
C HIS A 208 -4.58 -10.41 15.03
N THR A 209 -4.93 -11.47 14.28
CA THR A 209 -4.50 -12.86 14.53
C THR A 209 -4.34 -13.66 13.22
N ILE A 210 -4.17 -14.98 13.35
CA ILE A 210 -4.15 -15.94 12.23
C ILE A 210 -5.29 -16.97 12.36
N THR A 211 -5.76 -17.48 11.24
CA THR A 211 -6.73 -18.58 11.19
C THR A 211 -6.44 -19.51 10.00
N THR A 212 -7.13 -20.65 9.93
CA THR A 212 -7.04 -21.57 8.79
C THR A 212 -8.27 -21.47 7.89
N ILE A 213 -8.05 -21.68 6.59
CA ILE A 213 -9.09 -21.94 5.60
C ILE A 213 -8.76 -23.23 4.85
N THR A 214 -9.78 -23.90 4.35
CA THR A 214 -9.62 -25.13 3.54
C THR A 214 -9.61 -24.83 2.04
N ASP A 215 -9.04 -25.72 1.24
CA ASP A 215 -9.08 -25.63 -0.23
C ASP A 215 -10.50 -25.46 -0.77
N ALA A 216 -11.50 -26.09 -0.11
CA ALA A 216 -12.91 -26.00 -0.50
C ALA A 216 -13.53 -24.60 -0.28
N GLN A 217 -12.90 -23.75 0.54
CA GLN A 217 -13.33 -22.38 0.73
C GLN A 217 -12.67 -21.42 -0.24
N VAL A 218 -11.54 -21.80 -0.86
CA VAL A 218 -10.78 -20.92 -1.75
C VAL A 218 -11.55 -20.68 -3.04
N ILE A 219 -11.68 -19.40 -3.41
CA ILE A 219 -12.26 -18.97 -4.69
C ILE A 219 -11.15 -18.76 -5.71
N GLY A 220 -10.07 -18.07 -5.32
CA GLY A 220 -8.94 -17.80 -6.20
C GLY A 220 -7.93 -16.83 -5.61
N LYS A 221 -6.82 -16.64 -6.34
CA LYS A 221 -5.80 -15.63 -6.04
C LYS A 221 -6.30 -14.26 -6.48
N VAL A 222 -6.19 -13.25 -5.63
CA VAL A 222 -6.45 -11.85 -6.01
C VAL A 222 -5.22 -11.31 -6.73
N VAL A 223 -5.41 -10.83 -7.96
CA VAL A 223 -4.34 -10.33 -8.83
C VAL A 223 -4.41 -8.83 -9.05
N GLY A 224 -5.51 -8.19 -8.67
CA GLY A 224 -5.66 -6.75 -8.79
C GLY A 224 -7.03 -6.25 -8.34
N VAL A 225 -7.25 -4.97 -8.54
CA VAL A 225 -8.54 -4.29 -8.33
C VAL A 225 -9.10 -3.80 -9.66
N GLN A 226 -10.42 -3.76 -9.75
CA GLN A 226 -11.08 -3.24 -10.94
C GLN A 226 -10.79 -1.75 -11.09
N ASN A 227 -10.45 -1.33 -12.30
CA ASN A 227 -10.23 0.07 -12.64
C ASN A 227 -11.58 0.82 -12.77
N PHE A 228 -11.68 1.99 -12.12
CA PHE A 228 -12.80 2.91 -12.23
C PHE A 228 -12.31 4.28 -12.70
N LYS A 229 -13.14 4.95 -13.51
CA LYS A 229 -12.88 6.32 -13.97
C LYS A 229 -13.91 7.27 -13.38
N PRO A 230 -13.52 8.50 -13.01
CA PRO A 230 -14.47 9.49 -12.53
C PRO A 230 -15.60 9.70 -13.54
N THR A 231 -16.83 9.76 -13.03
CA THR A 231 -18.05 9.97 -13.82
C THR A 231 -18.27 11.45 -14.17
N PHE A 232 -17.49 12.34 -13.57
CA PHE A 232 -17.60 13.77 -13.78
C PHE A 232 -16.23 14.45 -13.92
N SER A 233 -16.26 15.61 -14.55
CA SER A 233 -15.20 16.61 -14.49
C SER A 233 -15.77 17.93 -13.97
N LEU A 234 -14.90 18.84 -13.56
CA LEU A 234 -15.31 20.22 -13.30
C LEU A 234 -15.70 20.88 -14.62
N ASN A 235 -16.83 21.60 -14.62
CA ASN A 235 -17.19 22.46 -15.73
C ASN A 235 -16.30 23.72 -15.75
N LYS A 236 -16.51 24.61 -16.72
CA LYS A 236 -15.67 25.82 -16.87
C LYS A 236 -15.70 26.72 -15.63
N ASP A 237 -16.87 26.99 -15.08
CA ASP A 237 -17.03 27.90 -13.94
C ASP A 237 -16.49 27.27 -12.65
N GLU A 238 -16.74 25.97 -12.46
CA GLU A 238 -16.16 25.18 -11.37
C GLU A 238 -14.63 25.14 -11.44
N LYS A 239 -14.05 25.05 -12.64
CA LYS A 239 -12.59 25.05 -12.83
C LYS A 239 -11.97 26.40 -12.52
N VAL A 240 -12.61 27.50 -12.93
CA VAL A 240 -12.16 28.86 -12.58
C VAL A 240 -12.19 29.05 -11.07
N LEU A 241 -13.26 28.60 -10.41
CA LEU A 241 -13.39 28.67 -8.97
C LEU A 241 -12.36 27.78 -8.25
N TYR A 242 -12.13 26.58 -8.75
CA TYR A 242 -11.09 25.66 -8.28
C TYR A 242 -9.72 26.35 -8.29
N ASP A 243 -9.34 26.95 -9.43
CA ASP A 243 -8.02 27.58 -9.59
C ASP A 243 -7.88 28.82 -8.68
N ALA A 244 -8.90 29.68 -8.63
CA ALA A 244 -8.89 30.85 -7.75
C ALA A 244 -8.83 30.47 -6.26
N PHE A 245 -9.52 29.40 -5.87
CA PHE A 245 -9.47 28.92 -4.49
C PHE A 245 -8.13 28.25 -4.19
N LYS A 246 -7.54 27.49 -5.11
CA LYS A 246 -6.22 26.87 -4.93
C LYS A 246 -5.13 27.92 -4.62
N GLU A 247 -5.20 29.09 -5.24
CA GLU A 247 -4.22 30.17 -5.04
C GLU A 247 -4.43 30.93 -3.71
N SER A 248 -5.68 31.11 -3.29
CA SER A 248 -6.02 32.00 -2.17
C SER A 248 -6.42 31.29 -0.88
N LEU A 249 -6.91 30.05 -0.99
CA LEU A 249 -7.61 29.27 0.05
C LEU A 249 -8.74 30.06 0.74
N ASN A 250 -9.31 31.05 0.05
CA ASN A 250 -10.34 31.93 0.59
C ASN A 250 -11.74 31.33 0.42
N ILE A 251 -12.34 30.86 1.51
CA ILE A 251 -13.65 30.19 1.48
C ILE A 251 -14.78 31.11 0.99
N GLU A 252 -14.64 32.43 1.14
CA GLU A 252 -15.63 33.41 0.67
C GLU A 252 -15.88 33.35 -0.84
N LEU A 253 -14.96 32.77 -1.62
CA LEU A 253 -15.16 32.52 -3.05
C LEU A 253 -16.35 31.58 -3.33
N PHE A 254 -16.77 30.79 -2.34
CA PHE A 254 -17.89 29.85 -2.44
C PHE A 254 -19.22 30.42 -1.97
N LYS A 255 -19.28 31.72 -1.68
CA LYS A 255 -20.55 32.39 -1.39
C LYS A 255 -21.49 32.29 -2.59
N ASP A 256 -22.74 31.93 -2.32
CA ASP A 256 -23.78 31.69 -3.32
C ASP A 256 -23.47 30.57 -4.34
N VAL A 257 -22.42 29.77 -4.12
CA VAL A 257 -22.11 28.60 -4.95
C VAL A 257 -22.95 27.41 -4.54
N SER A 258 -23.42 26.64 -5.53
CA SER A 258 -24.26 25.47 -5.26
C SER A 258 -23.50 24.42 -4.42
N PRO A 259 -24.15 23.76 -3.44
CA PRO A 259 -23.52 22.70 -2.64
C PRO A 259 -22.89 21.59 -3.48
N LEU A 260 -23.55 21.23 -4.61
CA LEU A 260 -23.05 20.21 -5.52
C LEU A 260 -21.72 20.61 -6.17
N SER A 261 -21.59 21.86 -6.63
CA SER A 261 -20.33 22.36 -7.19
C SER A 261 -19.20 22.38 -6.15
N ILE A 262 -19.51 22.75 -4.91
CA ILE A 262 -18.54 22.71 -3.80
C ILE A 262 -18.06 21.28 -3.55
N ALA A 263 -18.98 20.31 -3.52
CA ALA A 263 -18.65 18.89 -3.35
C ALA A 263 -17.77 18.36 -4.48
N LYS A 264 -18.08 18.68 -5.75
CA LYS A 264 -17.26 18.29 -6.90
C LYS A 264 -15.85 18.87 -6.83
N ILE A 265 -15.72 20.15 -6.46
CA ILE A 265 -14.42 20.83 -6.29
C ILE A 265 -13.63 20.19 -5.15
N TYR A 266 -14.27 19.87 -4.02
CA TYR A 266 -13.64 19.16 -2.91
C TYR A 266 -13.09 17.80 -3.33
N ILE A 267 -13.89 17.00 -4.05
CA ILE A 267 -13.47 15.67 -4.50
C ILE A 267 -12.35 15.79 -5.54
N MET A 268 -12.40 16.79 -6.41
CA MET A 268 -11.29 17.06 -7.34
C MET A 268 -9.99 17.38 -6.59
N ALA A 269 -10.06 18.19 -5.52
CA ALA A 269 -8.90 18.48 -4.68
C ALA A 269 -8.33 17.22 -4.02
N GLU A 270 -9.19 16.33 -3.50
CA GLU A 270 -8.75 15.02 -2.99
C GLU A 270 -8.10 14.18 -4.11
N MET A 271 -8.74 14.07 -5.29
CA MET A 271 -8.20 13.34 -6.46
C MET A 271 -6.83 13.83 -6.89
N GLU A 272 -6.61 15.15 -6.88
CA GLU A 272 -5.33 15.77 -7.26
C GLU A 272 -4.26 15.70 -6.15
N LEU A 273 -4.60 15.16 -4.97
CA LEU A 273 -3.79 15.14 -3.74
C LEU A 273 -3.49 16.55 -3.18
N GLU A 274 -4.38 17.51 -3.42
CA GLU A 274 -4.27 18.89 -2.96
C GLU A 274 -4.84 19.02 -1.53
N TYR A 275 -4.16 18.39 -0.56
CA TYR A 275 -4.67 18.26 0.81
C TYR A 275 -4.91 19.59 1.53
N GLU A 276 -4.10 20.62 1.26
CA GLU A 276 -4.33 21.96 1.83
C GLU A 276 -5.67 22.54 1.36
N MET A 277 -5.98 22.37 0.07
CA MET A 277 -7.23 22.81 -0.54
C MET A 277 -8.42 22.03 0.00
N SER A 278 -8.32 20.70 0.07
CA SER A 278 -9.40 19.87 0.61
C SER A 278 -9.64 20.15 2.09
N CYS A 279 -8.58 20.37 2.89
CA CYS A 279 -8.70 20.75 4.29
C CYS A 279 -9.34 22.13 4.47
N ALA A 280 -9.02 23.11 3.62
CA ALA A 280 -9.62 24.45 3.66
C ALA A 280 -11.11 24.44 3.25
N LEU A 281 -11.51 23.54 2.35
CA LEU A 281 -12.91 23.34 1.96
C LEU A 281 -13.74 22.63 3.04
N PHE A 282 -13.12 21.74 3.82
CA PHE A 282 -13.81 20.99 4.86
C PHE A 282 -14.42 21.91 5.91
N THR A 283 -15.59 21.54 6.43
CA THR A 283 -16.39 22.44 7.28
C THR A 283 -15.62 22.97 8.49
N THR A 284 -15.81 24.27 8.77
CA THR A 284 -15.24 24.98 9.91
C THR A 284 -16.11 24.92 11.16
N VAL A 285 -17.31 24.33 11.08
CA VAL A 285 -18.22 24.19 12.23
C VAL A 285 -17.52 23.44 13.37
N GLU A 286 -17.54 24.02 14.57
CA GLU A 286 -16.87 23.50 15.77
C GLU A 286 -17.80 22.62 16.61
N ASP A 287 -18.27 21.51 16.02
CA ASP A 287 -18.98 20.46 16.75
C ASP A 287 -18.06 19.25 17.04
N PRO A 288 -18.40 18.41 18.05
CA PRO A 288 -17.56 17.28 18.43
C PRO A 288 -17.24 16.30 17.29
N SER A 289 -18.19 16.04 16.39
CA SER A 289 -18.01 15.10 15.29
C SER A 289 -17.03 15.66 14.26
N THR A 290 -17.20 16.92 13.88
CA THR A 290 -16.32 17.58 12.92
C THR A 290 -14.90 17.75 13.47
N LYS A 291 -14.75 18.09 14.76
CA LYS A 291 -13.44 18.19 15.41
C LYS A 291 -12.69 16.86 15.41
N GLN A 292 -13.40 15.76 15.66
CA GLN A 292 -12.83 14.41 15.61
C GLN A 292 -12.32 14.07 14.20
N ILE A 293 -13.08 14.42 13.16
CA ILE A 293 -12.70 14.18 11.77
C ILE A 293 -11.52 15.04 11.34
N ARG A 294 -11.47 16.33 11.72
CA ARG A 294 -10.29 17.19 11.46
C ARG A 294 -9.02 16.62 12.12
N GLN A 295 -9.13 16.15 13.35
CA GLN A 295 -8.01 15.50 14.05
C GLN A 295 -7.58 14.20 13.35
N TYR A 296 -8.55 13.41 12.88
CA TYR A 296 -8.27 12.21 12.09
C TYR A 296 -7.54 12.57 10.79
N ASN A 297 -8.06 13.50 9.99
CA ASN A 297 -7.46 13.92 8.72
C ASN A 297 -6.03 14.44 8.91
N LYS A 298 -5.77 15.19 9.98
CA LYS A 298 -4.41 15.64 10.32
C LYS A 298 -3.45 14.48 10.65
N LYS A 299 -3.92 13.46 11.36
CA LYS A 299 -3.14 12.23 11.59
C LYS A 299 -2.97 11.42 10.30
N ALA A 300 -4.00 11.42 9.45
CA ALA A 300 -4.03 10.72 8.16
C ALA A 300 -3.08 11.27 7.14
N GLN A 301 -2.84 12.56 7.18
CA GLN A 301 -2.09 13.25 6.13
C GLN A 301 -0.74 12.57 5.85
N LYS A 302 0.03 12.23 6.89
CA LYS A 302 1.33 11.55 6.72
C LYS A 302 1.22 10.21 6.00
N ILE A 303 0.14 9.48 6.23
CA ILE A 303 -0.11 8.17 5.63
C ILE A 303 -0.61 8.30 4.20
N ARG A 304 -1.50 9.27 3.98
CA ARG A 304 -1.97 9.63 2.65
C ARG A 304 -0.79 10.05 1.77
N GLU A 305 0.08 10.92 2.26
CA GLU A 305 1.29 11.36 1.56
C GLU A 305 2.27 10.20 1.29
N ALA A 306 2.34 9.19 2.17
CA ALA A 306 3.25 8.07 2.01
C ALA A 306 2.75 6.98 1.05
N TYR A 307 1.45 6.73 1.00
CA TYR A 307 0.90 5.57 0.28
C TYR A 307 -0.10 5.89 -0.82
N PHE A 308 -0.74 7.06 -0.82
CA PHE A 308 -1.71 7.40 -1.86
C PHE A 308 -1.00 8.04 -3.04
N THR A 309 -1.00 7.32 -4.16
CA THR A 309 -0.68 7.91 -5.46
C THR A 309 -1.93 8.59 -6.04
N ARG A 310 -1.73 9.49 -7.00
CA ARG A 310 -2.83 10.11 -7.73
C ARG A 310 -3.73 9.06 -8.39
N GLU A 311 -3.14 8.00 -8.95
CA GLU A 311 -3.86 6.91 -9.59
C GLU A 311 -4.77 6.15 -8.60
N ILE A 312 -4.25 5.81 -7.41
CA ILE A 312 -5.02 5.16 -6.35
C ILE A 312 -6.15 6.06 -5.87
N GLN A 313 -5.85 7.34 -5.66
CA GLN A 313 -6.82 8.29 -5.16
C GLN A 313 -7.94 8.55 -6.19
N TYR A 314 -7.60 8.67 -7.47
CA TYR A 314 -8.56 8.74 -8.56
C TYR A 314 -9.45 7.50 -8.60
N LEU A 315 -8.86 6.31 -8.47
CA LEU A 315 -9.59 5.06 -8.45
C LEU A 315 -10.63 5.01 -7.32
N ILE A 316 -10.21 5.31 -6.09
CA ILE A 316 -11.09 5.29 -4.92
C ILE A 316 -12.19 6.35 -5.06
N SER A 317 -11.84 7.59 -5.42
CA SER A 317 -12.82 8.66 -5.62
C SER A 317 -13.82 8.34 -6.74
N ALA A 318 -13.36 7.73 -7.84
CA ALA A 318 -14.22 7.31 -8.94
C ALA A 318 -15.25 6.26 -8.51
N TYR A 319 -14.86 5.32 -7.64
CA TYR A 319 -15.75 4.30 -7.11
C TYR A 319 -16.73 4.88 -6.08
N VAL A 320 -16.23 5.60 -5.08
CA VAL A 320 -17.03 6.09 -3.94
C VAL A 320 -18.05 7.16 -4.37
N PHE A 321 -17.69 8.05 -5.29
CA PHE A 321 -18.50 9.20 -5.69
C PHE A 321 -19.12 9.05 -7.09
N ALA A 322 -19.22 7.82 -7.59
CA ALA A 322 -19.83 7.54 -8.87
C ALA A 322 -21.28 8.07 -8.91
N GLY A 323 -21.63 8.90 -9.90
CA GLY A 323 -22.99 9.44 -10.07
C GLY A 323 -23.28 10.71 -9.28
N LEU A 324 -22.32 11.24 -8.52
CA LEU A 324 -22.48 12.48 -7.75
C LEU A 324 -22.93 13.66 -8.62
N GLU A 325 -22.52 13.73 -9.88
CA GLU A 325 -22.89 14.81 -10.81
C GLU A 325 -24.38 14.92 -11.09
N LYS A 326 -25.16 13.87 -10.77
CA LYS A 326 -26.62 13.84 -10.85
C LYS A 326 -27.28 14.05 -9.49
N GLY A 327 -26.50 14.35 -8.47
CA GLY A 327 -26.96 14.48 -7.11
C GLY A 327 -27.87 15.68 -6.89
N THR A 328 -28.80 15.53 -5.96
CA THR A 328 -29.74 16.59 -5.57
C THR A 328 -29.48 17.01 -4.14
N PHE A 329 -29.30 18.31 -3.93
CA PHE A 329 -29.12 18.86 -2.59
C PHE A 329 -30.45 18.99 -1.86
N ARG A 330 -30.48 18.52 -0.61
CA ARG A 330 -31.59 18.69 0.33
C ARG A 330 -31.08 19.34 1.61
N GLU A 331 -31.60 20.52 1.92
CA GLU A 331 -31.40 21.15 3.23
C GLU A 331 -32.23 20.41 4.28
N ILE A 332 -31.56 19.86 5.30
CA ILE A 332 -32.20 19.10 6.39
C ILE A 332 -32.64 20.08 7.49
N ASN A 333 -31.78 21.05 7.80
CA ASN A 333 -32.07 22.16 8.71
C ASN A 333 -31.13 23.34 8.37
N ALA A 334 -31.23 24.43 9.14
CA ALA A 334 -30.49 25.67 8.89
C ALA A 334 -28.97 25.50 8.75
N THR A 335 -28.36 24.49 9.38
CA THR A 335 -26.91 24.28 9.42
C THR A 335 -26.44 22.97 8.79
N SER A 336 -27.34 22.09 8.36
CA SER A 336 -26.99 20.81 7.75
C SER A 336 -27.86 20.47 6.54
N GLY A 337 -27.23 19.86 5.55
CA GLY A 337 -27.89 19.32 4.38
C GLY A 337 -27.07 18.16 3.82
N GLU A 338 -27.58 17.55 2.76
CA GLU A 338 -26.89 16.48 2.08
C GLU A 338 -27.19 16.52 0.58
N ILE A 339 -26.28 15.96 -0.21
CA ILE A 339 -26.48 15.70 -1.63
C ILE A 339 -26.77 14.20 -1.75
N THR A 340 -27.98 13.83 -2.16
CA THR A 340 -28.33 12.43 -2.42
C THR A 340 -28.15 12.10 -3.90
N TYR A 341 -27.63 10.91 -4.19
CA TYR A 341 -27.40 10.44 -5.56
C TYR A 341 -27.45 8.91 -5.62
N ILE A 342 -27.67 8.38 -6.82
CA ILE A 342 -27.62 6.95 -7.10
C ILE A 342 -26.25 6.62 -7.69
N SER A 343 -25.53 5.70 -7.06
CA SER A 343 -24.25 5.22 -7.53
C SER A 343 -24.40 4.57 -8.90
N THR A 344 -23.58 4.97 -9.87
CA THR A 344 -23.59 4.36 -11.21
C THR A 344 -22.87 3.02 -11.27
N ILE A 345 -22.25 2.57 -10.17
CA ILE A 345 -21.53 1.29 -10.11
C ILE A 345 -22.45 0.15 -9.69
N ASP A 346 -23.21 0.34 -8.61
CA ASP A 346 -24.03 -0.69 -7.98
C ASP A 346 -25.52 -0.31 -7.89
N GLY A 347 -25.89 0.92 -8.25
CA GLY A 347 -27.27 1.41 -8.19
C GLY A 347 -27.75 1.75 -6.78
N SER A 348 -26.87 1.76 -5.78
CA SER A 348 -27.23 2.09 -4.41
C SER A 348 -27.48 3.60 -4.23
N GLU A 349 -28.42 3.95 -3.35
CA GLU A 349 -28.60 5.33 -2.91
C GLU A 349 -27.53 5.68 -1.88
N THR A 350 -26.82 6.77 -2.12
CA THR A 350 -25.75 7.27 -1.25
C THR A 350 -25.93 8.78 -1.03
N SER A 351 -25.29 9.31 0.01
CA SER A 351 -25.36 10.74 0.32
C SER A 351 -24.00 11.34 0.68
N PHE A 352 -23.88 12.63 0.37
CA PHE A 352 -22.71 13.45 0.68
C PHE A 352 -23.14 14.56 1.64
N ASN A 353 -22.67 14.49 2.88
CA ASN A 353 -23.08 15.41 3.94
C ASN A 353 -22.41 16.78 3.81
N MET A 354 -23.19 17.83 4.08
CA MET A 354 -22.78 19.23 4.02
C MET A 354 -23.18 19.97 5.30
N ARG A 355 -22.37 20.93 5.72
CA ARG A 355 -22.65 21.85 6.82
C ARG A 355 -22.55 23.29 6.35
N LYS A 356 -23.49 24.14 6.76
CA LYS A 356 -23.47 25.58 6.48
C LYS A 356 -22.68 26.28 7.59
N ASN A 357 -21.66 27.06 7.22
CA ASN A 357 -20.90 27.88 8.17
C ASN A 357 -21.67 29.16 8.57
N GLU A 358 -21.07 30.00 9.42
CA GLU A 358 -21.68 31.25 9.91
C GLU A 358 -21.93 32.27 8.80
N ASP A 359 -21.13 32.24 7.73
CA ASP A 359 -21.24 33.11 6.56
C ASP A 359 -22.25 32.61 5.51
N GLY A 360 -22.93 31.50 5.78
CA GLY A 360 -23.94 30.91 4.90
C GLY A 360 -23.38 29.99 3.81
N ILE A 361 -22.09 29.67 3.85
CA ILE A 361 -21.39 28.85 2.86
C ILE A 361 -21.51 27.37 3.24
N TRP A 362 -21.96 26.55 2.29
CA TRP A 362 -22.03 25.11 2.46
C TRP A 362 -20.65 24.46 2.29
N GLN A 363 -20.27 23.57 3.20
CA GLN A 363 -18.98 22.91 3.21
C GLN A 363 -19.12 21.39 3.42
N PRO A 364 -18.28 20.56 2.80
CA PRO A 364 -18.23 19.12 3.04
C PRO A 364 -18.07 18.78 4.52
N ALA A 365 -18.85 17.80 5.00
CA ALA A 365 -18.93 17.45 6.41
C ALA A 365 -19.22 15.96 6.61
N PHE A 366 -18.21 15.11 6.44
CA PHE A 366 -18.37 13.68 6.64
C PHE A 366 -18.32 13.28 8.11
N SER A 367 -19.12 12.28 8.46
CA SER A 367 -19.11 11.64 9.80
C SER A 367 -18.08 10.51 9.91
N ARG A 368 -17.43 10.15 8.79
CA ARG A 368 -16.35 9.16 8.71
C ARG A 368 -15.29 9.69 7.74
N ALA A 369 -14.03 9.35 7.98
CA ALA A 369 -13.01 9.59 6.99
C ALA A 369 -13.31 8.78 5.72
N LEU A 370 -12.90 9.31 4.57
CA LEU A 370 -13.16 8.69 3.26
C LEU A 370 -12.45 7.34 3.02
N TYR A 371 -11.76 6.78 4.03
CA TYR A 371 -10.92 5.58 3.92
C TYR A 371 -11.09 4.58 5.05
#